data_AF-A0AAW2H8M1-F1
#
_entry.id   AF-A0AAW2H8M1-F1
#
_cell.length_a   1.000
_cell.length_b   1.000
_cell.length_c   1.000
_cell.angle_alpha   90.00
_cell.angle_beta   90.00
_cell.angle_gamma   90.00
#
_symmetry.space_group_name_H-M   'P 1'
#
loop_
_entity.id
_entity.type
_entity.pdbx_description
1 polymer ?
#
loop_
_entity_poly.entity_id
_entity_poly.type
_entity_poly.pdbx_seq_one_letter_code
_entity_poly.pdbx_strand_id
1 'polypeptide(L)'
;MMYGCGDVSSPCHDTAELVQDYMMSYVSEILVQTHNMAKIKGKTKTDDLLYFLRKDPKKYARVKELLVISEEVKSARKAIHFEGFEKE
;
A
#
# COMPACT_ATOMS: atom_id res chain seq x y z
N MET A 1 9.70 -3.36 -8.97
CA MET A 1 9.17 -4.51 -8.19
C MET A 1 9.78 -5.82 -8.64
N MET A 2 9.77 -6.15 -9.94
CA MET A 2 10.26 -7.44 -10.44
C MET A 2 11.68 -7.79 -9.99
N TYR A 3 12.63 -6.84 -10.11
CA TYR A 3 14.00 -7.02 -9.58
C TYR A 3 14.06 -7.38 -8.09
N GLY A 4 13.23 -6.73 -7.26
CA GLY A 4 13.16 -7.01 -5.83
C GLY A 4 12.54 -8.37 -5.49
N CYS A 5 11.85 -9.00 -6.46
CA CYS A 5 11.35 -10.37 -6.37
C CYS A 5 12.30 -11.40 -7.00
N GLY A 6 13.52 -10.99 -7.37
CA GLY A 6 14.56 -11.88 -7.93
C GLY A 6 14.69 -11.87 -9.44
N ASP A 7 13.97 -10.99 -10.15
CA ASP A 7 14.14 -10.80 -11.60
C ASP A 7 15.41 -9.97 -11.92
N VAL A 8 15.71 -9.80 -13.20
CA VAL A 8 16.80 -8.95 -13.69
C VAL A 8 16.49 -7.45 -13.53
N SER A 9 17.53 -6.61 -13.58
CA SER A 9 17.40 -5.16 -13.40
C SER A 9 16.55 -4.48 -14.48
N SER A 10 16.52 -5.04 -15.68
CA SER A 10 15.69 -4.59 -16.81
C SER A 10 14.86 -5.78 -17.31
N PRO A 11 13.67 -6.02 -16.74
CA PRO A 11 12.84 -7.16 -17.11
C PRO A 11 12.31 -7.02 -18.54
N CYS A 12 11.89 -8.15 -19.12
CA CYS A 12 11.26 -8.17 -20.44
C CYS A 12 9.97 -7.33 -20.43
N HIS A 13 9.78 -6.50 -21.45
CA HIS A 13 8.65 -5.58 -21.54
C HIS A 13 7.31 -6.32 -21.52
N ASP A 14 7.15 -7.34 -22.35
CA ASP A 14 5.91 -8.12 -22.46
C ASP A 14 5.54 -8.80 -21.13
N THR A 15 6.55 -9.25 -20.37
CA THR A 15 6.34 -9.84 -19.04
C THR A 15 5.90 -8.78 -18.03
N ALA A 16 6.51 -7.60 -18.07
CA ALA A 16 6.16 -6.50 -17.19
C ALA A 16 4.72 -6.01 -17.45
N GLU A 17 4.33 -5.90 -18.73
CA GLU A 17 2.96 -5.53 -19.14
C GLU A 17 1.94 -6.56 -18.64
N LEU A 18 2.19 -7.85 -18.84
CA LEU A 18 1.29 -8.89 -18.36
C LEU A 18 1.13 -8.89 -16.83
N VAL A 19 2.23 -8.69 -16.10
CA VAL A 19 2.18 -8.58 -14.63
C VAL A 19 1.39 -7.34 -14.19
N GLN A 20 1.50 -6.24 -14.92
CA GLN A 20 0.71 -5.04 -14.69
C GLN A 20 -0.78 -5.32 -14.87
N ASP A 21 -1.18 -6.03 -15.94
CA ASP A 21 -2.57 -6.37 -16.18
C ASP A 21 -3.14 -7.26 -15.06
N TYR A 22 -2.40 -8.28 -14.63
CA TYR A 22 -2.81 -9.11 -13.49
C TYR A 22 -2.96 -8.30 -12.21
N MET A 23 -2.03 -7.38 -11.94
CA MET A 23 -2.10 -6.52 -10.77
C MET A 23 -3.33 -5.60 -10.83
N MET A 24 -3.63 -5.00 -11.98
CA MET A 24 -4.78 -4.12 -12.16
C MET A 24 -6.11 -4.85 -11.95
N SER A 25 -6.25 -6.06 -12.50
CA SER A 25 -7.42 -6.91 -12.27
C SER A 25 -7.57 -7.26 -10.79
N TYR A 26 -6.49 -7.72 -10.14
CA TYR A 26 -6.50 -8.12 -8.74
C TYR A 26 -6.91 -6.97 -7.80
N VAL A 27 -6.33 -5.78 -7.99
CA VAL A 27 -6.65 -4.60 -7.18
C VAL A 27 -8.10 -4.18 -7.38
N SER A 28 -8.58 -4.18 -8.63
CA SER A 28 -9.96 -3.83 -8.95
C SER A 28 -10.96 -4.77 -8.26
N GLU A 29 -10.71 -6.08 -8.31
CA GLU A 29 -11.53 -7.08 -7.63
C GLU A 29 -11.58 -6.87 -6.12
N ILE A 30 -10.43 -6.65 -5.47
CA ILE A 30 -10.37 -6.39 -4.03
C ILE A 30 -11.14 -5.13 -3.67
N LEU A 31 -10.99 -4.05 -4.44
CA LEU A 31 -11.68 -2.80 -4.16
C LEU A 31 -13.20 -2.96 -4.28
N VAL A 32 -13.69 -3.68 -5.29
CA VAL A 32 -15.12 -3.99 -5.43
C VAL A 32 -15.63 -4.82 -4.26
N GLN A 33 -14.89 -5.86 -3.84
CA GLN A 33 -15.25 -6.70 -2.70
C GLN A 33 -15.26 -5.89 -1.39
N THR A 34 -14.26 -5.04 -1.18
CA THR A 34 -14.14 -4.15 -0.02
C THR A 34 -15.31 -3.17 0.02
N HIS A 35 -15.62 -2.55 -1.10
CA HIS A 35 -16.72 -1.59 -1.21
C HIS A 35 -18.07 -2.27 -0.91
N ASN A 36 -18.32 -3.47 -1.46
CA ASN A 36 -19.54 -4.23 -1.21
C ASN A 36 -19.70 -4.61 0.27
N MET A 37 -18.59 -4.96 0.96
CA MET A 37 -18.60 -5.22 2.40
C MET A 37 -18.87 -3.94 3.20
N ALA A 38 -18.27 -2.82 2.80
CA ALA A 38 -18.43 -1.53 3.46
C ALA A 38 -19.82 -0.91 3.27
N LYS A 39 -20.59 -1.29 2.24
CA LYS A 39 -21.99 -0.86 2.06
C LYS A 39 -22.84 -1.17 3.29
N ILE A 40 -22.59 -2.29 3.97
CA ILE A 40 -23.28 -2.67 5.22
C ILE A 40 -23.00 -1.65 6.34
N LYS A 41 -21.78 -1.09 6.38
CA LYS A 41 -21.35 -0.07 7.35
C LYS A 41 -21.64 1.37 6.90
N GLY A 42 -22.08 1.58 5.67
CA GLY A 42 -22.45 2.89 5.11
C GLY A 42 -21.30 3.75 4.56
N LYS A 43 -20.03 3.46 4.88
CA LYS A 43 -18.85 4.18 4.33
C LYS A 43 -17.67 3.23 4.15
N THR A 44 -16.98 3.34 3.01
CA THR A 44 -15.73 2.61 2.75
C THR A 44 -14.54 3.34 3.36
N LYS A 45 -13.77 2.64 4.19
CA LYS A 45 -12.50 3.12 4.74
C LYS A 45 -11.33 2.33 4.17
N THR A 46 -10.14 2.93 4.16
CA THR A 46 -8.90 2.23 3.78
C THR A 46 -8.62 1.04 4.70
N ASP A 47 -8.99 1.16 5.97
CA ASP A 47 -8.80 0.10 6.97
C ASP A 47 -9.62 -1.16 6.68
N ASP A 48 -10.70 -1.06 5.89
CA ASP A 48 -11.49 -2.23 5.51
C ASP A 48 -10.67 -3.20 4.64
N LEU A 49 -9.63 -2.73 3.95
CA LEU A 49 -8.70 -3.58 3.19
C LEU A 49 -7.92 -4.55 4.08
N LEU A 50 -7.68 -4.20 5.36
CA LEU A 50 -6.99 -5.07 6.31
C LEU A 50 -7.76 -6.37 6.57
N TYR A 51 -9.08 -6.39 6.31
CA TYR A 51 -9.89 -7.59 6.45
C TYR A 51 -9.40 -8.73 5.54
N PHE A 52 -8.95 -8.43 4.32
CA PHE A 52 -8.46 -9.43 3.37
C PHE A 52 -7.13 -10.07 3.82
N LEU A 53 -6.36 -9.34 4.62
CA LEU A 53 -5.07 -9.80 5.16
C LEU A 53 -5.20 -10.59 6.46
N ARG A 54 -6.40 -10.71 7.06
CA ARG A 54 -6.59 -11.36 8.37
C ARG A 54 -6.13 -12.81 8.43
N LYS A 55 -6.11 -13.51 7.29
CA LYS A 55 -5.65 -14.91 7.20
C LYS A 55 -4.14 -15.05 7.13
N ASP A 56 -3.42 -13.97 6.82
CA ASP A 56 -1.96 -13.95 6.71
C ASP A 56 -1.37 -13.07 7.82
N PRO A 57 -1.06 -13.65 9.00
CA PRO A 57 -0.64 -12.87 10.16
C PRO A 57 0.67 -12.12 9.91
N LYS A 58 1.56 -12.66 9.07
CA LYS A 58 2.84 -12.02 8.73
C LYS A 58 2.62 -10.75 7.91
N LYS A 59 1.81 -10.83 6.85
CA LYS A 59 1.47 -9.64 6.05
C LYS A 59 0.69 -8.62 6.86
N TYR A 60 -0.24 -9.06 7.69
CA TYR A 60 -1.02 -8.18 8.55
C TYR A 60 -0.15 -7.39 9.54
N ALA A 61 0.78 -8.06 10.23
CA ALA A 61 1.74 -7.40 11.12
C ALA A 61 2.61 -6.40 10.36
N ARG A 62 3.12 -6.82 9.18
CA ARG A 62 3.98 -5.97 8.35
C ARG A 62 3.29 -4.69 7.90
N VAL A 63 2.02 -4.75 7.52
CA VAL A 63 1.26 -3.55 7.12
C VAL A 63 1.12 -2.57 8.29
N LYS A 64 0.88 -3.06 9.51
CA LYS A 64 0.81 -2.20 10.70
C LYS A 64 2.13 -1.48 10.98
N GLU A 65 3.25 -2.20 10.91
CA GLU A 65 4.58 -1.60 11.07
C GLU A 65 4.82 -0.51 10.01
N LEU A 66 4.49 -0.78 8.75
CA LEU A 66 4.66 0.19 7.67
C LEU A 66 3.82 1.45 7.86
N LEU A 67 2.61 1.33 8.39
CA LEU A 67 1.76 2.48 8.70
C LEU A 67 2.37 3.35 9.81
N VAL A 68 2.88 2.73 10.88
CA VAL A 68 3.57 3.44 11.97
C VAL A 68 4.79 4.19 11.44
N ILE A 69 5.66 3.51 10.70
CA ILE A 69 6.87 4.12 10.12
C ILE A 69 6.51 5.25 9.16
N SER A 70 5.43 5.10 8.37
CA SER A 70 4.95 6.15 7.47
C SER A 70 4.53 7.41 8.22
N GLU A 71 3.85 7.26 9.36
CA GLU A 71 3.49 8.39 10.23
C GLU A 71 4.71 9.06 10.86
N GLU A 72 5.69 8.27 11.30
CA GLU A 72 6.97 8.78 11.83
C GLU A 72 7.73 9.58 10.78
N VAL A 73 7.89 9.02 9.56
CA VAL A 73 8.54 9.70 8.43
C VAL A 73 7.81 10.99 8.07
N LYS A 74 6.47 10.98 8.07
CA LYS A 74 5.68 12.17 7.79
C LYS A 74 5.86 13.25 8.86
N SER A 75 5.96 12.85 10.12
CA SER A 75 6.18 13.76 11.24
C SER A 75 7.59 14.35 11.22
N ALA A 76 8.61 13.54 10.95
CA ALA A 76 9.99 13.98 10.79
C ALA A 76 10.14 14.99 9.63
N ARG A 77 9.50 14.74 8.49
CA ARG A 77 9.50 15.69 7.36
C ARG A 77 8.87 17.04 7.71
N LYS A 78 7.84 17.06 8.55
CA LYS A 78 7.23 18.31 9.03
C LYS A 78 8.15 19.09 9.97
N ALA A 79 8.81 18.40 10.89
CA ALA A 79 9.76 19.03 11.82
C ALA A 79 10.92 19.71 11.07
N ILE A 80 11.49 19.04 10.06
CA ILE A 80 12.55 19.61 9.21
C ILE A 80 12.07 20.87 8.48
N HIS A 81 10.84 20.85 7.94
CA HIS A 81 10.28 22.04 7.30
C HIS A 81 10.08 23.20 8.29
N PHE A 82 9.67 22.91 9.53
CA PHE A 82 9.44 23.93 10.56
C PHE A 82 10.75 24.60 11.02
N GLU A 83 11.83 23.82 11.20
CA GLU A 83 13.16 24.34 11.56
C GLU A 83 13.79 25.23 10.46
N GLY A 84 13.35 25.09 9.21
CA GLY A 84 13.76 25.96 8.11
C GLY A 84 13.11 27.34 8.14
N PHE A 85 11.92 27.47 8.74
CA PHE A 85 11.20 28.75 8.86
C PHE A 85 11.60 29.54 10.12
N GLU A 86 12.09 28.88 11.17
CA GLU A 86 12.56 29.57 12.39
C GLU A 86 13.98 30.14 12.28
N LYS A 87 14.69 29.87 11.17
CA LYS A 87 16.06 30.36 10.91
C LYS A 87 16.12 31.58 9.98
N GLU A 88 14.98 32.17 9.62
CA GLU A 88 14.86 33.47 8.95
C GLU A 88 14.30 34.52 9.91
#